data_AF-E1RJ60-F1
#
_entry.id   AF-E1RJ60-F1
#
_cell.length_a   1.000
_cell.length_b   1.000
_cell.length_c   1.000
_cell.angle_alpha   90.00
_cell.angle_beta   90.00
_cell.angle_gamma   90.00
#
_symmetry.space_group_name_H-M   'P 1'
#
loop_
_entity.id
_entity.type
_entity.pdbx_description
1 polymer ?
#
loop_
_entity_poly.entity_id
_entity_poly.type
_entity_poly.pdbx_seq_one_letter_code
_entity_poly.pdbx_strand_id
1 'polypeptide(L)'
;MLTLFANMFREEWRMHSTLFGSLNFALFPVLIFAIAFMGTFILPLISNVMDIMLLSITVHAQFVLLGIMVGSFGIMGKEVMNRRFGQGSLIAYSARSLPVSERIVFLNFVVKDIVYYFILWVLPFGLGFLVASPFNGIGIQYPLLLLLTMSLGFLFGLCTIFLLSAIYSRSKTALFAVLAAIIIAFLAAGTMYPPETILSALILPVLLFNSFTISGLVFTICIIAILFALSIAFFTPADTGSEKHYRNILDSFSQRLGFLKENTLVAKDFIDLYRSGIGVGQIIFSFILPLGLIWLVLSFLTGFITQDNILFTIAVVTGIIASTMYTWLTEFDSISVYHFLPLNISSVIRAKVGTFTVLQAIPVIFLVAVGLLSGDPESIPNAVVLCLSISFFELALMIRMCGLQPGAMIYNVKVFLTYILVTGPVILVLLGLTFVSTYLAYFSVILFIPAWLLIKSGFRKWDSADYAGF
;
A
#
# COMPACT_ATOMS: atom_id res chain seq x y z
N MET A 1 -4.01 -17.38 26.76
CA MET A 1 -3.57 -17.19 25.36
C MET A 1 -4.76 -17.22 24.41
N LEU A 2 -5.51 -18.32 24.30
CA LEU A 2 -6.67 -18.40 23.38
C LEU A 2 -7.75 -17.33 23.61
N THR A 3 -8.02 -16.93 24.85
CA THR A 3 -8.96 -15.85 25.18
C THR A 3 -8.47 -14.49 24.66
N LEU A 4 -7.17 -14.20 24.78
CA LEU A 4 -6.55 -12.99 24.25
C LEU A 4 -6.63 -12.96 22.73
N PHE A 5 -6.26 -14.07 22.08
CA PHE A 5 -6.39 -14.25 20.64
C PHE A 5 -7.83 -14.01 20.14
N ALA A 6 -8.82 -14.67 20.75
CA ALA A 6 -10.22 -14.56 20.36
C ALA A 6 -10.75 -13.13 20.53
N ASN A 7 -10.36 -12.44 21.60
CA ASN A 7 -10.77 -11.05 21.83
C ASN A 7 -10.09 -10.10 20.83
N MET A 8 -8.80 -10.27 20.53
CA MET A 8 -8.12 -9.50 19.50
C MET A 8 -8.73 -9.71 18.10
N PHE A 9 -9.12 -10.95 17.77
CA PHE A 9 -9.79 -11.27 16.51
C PHE A 9 -11.16 -10.58 16.41
N ARG A 10 -11.95 -10.62 17.49
CA ARG A 10 -13.25 -9.92 17.57
C ARG A 10 -13.10 -8.39 17.52
N GLU A 11 -12.07 -7.86 18.18
CA GLU A 11 -11.76 -6.44 18.16
C GLU A 11 -11.45 -5.97 16.73
N GLU A 12 -10.59 -6.69 16.02
CA GLU A 12 -10.25 -6.42 14.62
C GLU A 12 -11.50 -6.47 13.74
N TRP A 13 -12.29 -7.54 13.84
CA TRP A 13 -13.54 -7.67 13.09
C TRP A 13 -14.53 -6.54 13.41
N ARG A 14 -14.68 -6.17 14.69
CA ARG A 14 -15.57 -5.07 15.10
C ARG A 14 -15.09 -3.75 14.54
N MET A 15 -13.79 -3.47 14.59
CA MET A 15 -13.21 -2.26 14.01
C MET A 15 -13.55 -2.17 12.51
N HIS A 16 -13.22 -3.20 11.75
CA HIS A 16 -13.48 -3.23 10.29
C HIS A 16 -14.98 -3.20 9.98
N SER A 17 -15.80 -3.98 10.67
CA SER A 17 -17.26 -3.99 10.44
C SER A 17 -17.94 -2.65 10.80
N THR A 18 -17.47 -1.93 11.82
CA THR A 18 -17.95 -0.57 12.13
C THR A 18 -17.52 0.46 11.08
N LEU A 19 -16.35 0.28 10.47
CA LEU A 19 -15.83 1.19 9.44
C LEU A 19 -16.44 0.93 8.06
N PHE A 20 -16.73 -0.32 7.71
CA PHE A 20 -17.08 -0.72 6.34
C PHE A 20 -18.54 -1.18 6.17
N GLY A 21 -19.23 -1.45 7.28
CA GLY A 21 -20.48 -2.20 7.32
C GLY A 21 -20.21 -3.71 7.35
N SER A 22 -20.89 -4.41 8.26
CA SER A 22 -20.68 -5.84 8.52
C SER A 22 -20.82 -6.74 7.29
N LEU A 23 -21.81 -6.46 6.43
CA LEU A 23 -22.05 -7.23 5.21
C LEU A 23 -20.98 -6.99 4.15
N ASN A 24 -20.61 -5.73 3.91
CA ASN A 24 -19.64 -5.39 2.85
C ASN A 24 -18.26 -5.93 3.19
N PHE A 25 -17.86 -5.86 4.45
CA PHE A 25 -16.59 -6.43 4.88
C PHE A 25 -16.55 -7.95 4.73
N ALA A 26 -17.63 -8.64 5.10
CA ALA A 26 -17.73 -10.10 4.96
C ALA A 26 -17.72 -10.58 3.49
N LEU A 27 -18.16 -9.74 2.56
CA LEU A 27 -18.14 -10.03 1.12
C LEU A 27 -16.78 -9.76 0.45
N PHE A 28 -15.85 -9.09 1.13
CA PHE A 28 -14.55 -8.75 0.56
C PHE A 28 -13.70 -9.98 0.17
N PRO A 29 -13.60 -11.04 0.99
CA PRO A 29 -12.97 -12.31 0.59
C PRO A 29 -13.63 -12.95 -0.65
N VAL A 30 -14.96 -12.87 -0.75
CA VAL A 30 -15.70 -13.41 -1.91
C VAL A 30 -15.35 -12.64 -3.19
N LEU A 31 -15.16 -11.32 -3.08
CA LEU A 31 -14.72 -10.51 -4.20
C LEU A 31 -13.30 -10.88 -4.65
N ILE A 32 -12.36 -11.08 -3.71
CA ILE A 32 -11.00 -11.53 -4.04
C ILE A 32 -11.04 -12.89 -4.73
N PHE A 33 -11.83 -13.82 -4.21
CA PHE A 33 -12.06 -15.11 -4.84
C PHE A 33 -12.57 -14.95 -6.28
N ALA A 34 -13.57 -14.09 -6.50
CA ALA A 34 -14.15 -13.86 -7.83
C ALA A 34 -13.13 -13.23 -8.80
N ILE A 35 -12.32 -12.28 -8.33
CA ILE A 35 -11.26 -11.65 -9.15
C ILE A 35 -10.20 -12.68 -9.53
N ALA A 36 -9.73 -13.50 -8.58
CA ALA A 36 -8.75 -14.54 -8.86
C ALA A 36 -9.32 -15.61 -9.81
N PHE A 37 -10.57 -16.03 -9.58
CA PHE A 37 -11.30 -16.96 -10.44
C PHE A 37 -11.38 -16.43 -11.89
N MET A 38 -11.85 -15.20 -12.08
CA MET A 38 -11.95 -14.57 -13.40
C MET A 38 -10.57 -14.33 -14.03
N GLY A 39 -9.58 -13.87 -13.26
CA GLY A 39 -8.22 -13.62 -13.72
C GLY A 39 -7.53 -14.88 -14.26
N THR A 40 -7.89 -16.06 -13.73
CA THR A 40 -7.36 -17.34 -14.20
C THR A 40 -7.72 -17.63 -15.66
N PHE A 41 -8.91 -17.23 -16.12
CA PHE A 41 -9.31 -17.39 -17.53
C PHE A 41 -8.53 -16.50 -18.50
N ILE A 42 -7.89 -15.45 -17.99
CA ILE A 42 -7.05 -14.54 -18.78
C ILE A 42 -5.62 -15.09 -18.89
N LEU A 43 -5.26 -16.10 -18.10
CA LEU A 43 -3.90 -16.65 -18.04
C LEU A 43 -3.36 -17.10 -19.41
N PRO A 44 -4.12 -17.77 -20.30
CA PRO A 44 -3.62 -18.15 -21.63
C PRO A 44 -3.28 -16.95 -22.52
N LEU A 45 -3.96 -15.82 -22.33
CA LEU A 45 -3.66 -14.57 -23.04
C LEU A 45 -2.39 -13.94 -22.47
N ILE A 46 -2.21 -13.96 -21.15
CA ILE A 46 -1.03 -13.42 -20.46
C ILE A 46 0.22 -14.21 -20.84
N SER A 47 0.14 -15.54 -20.91
CA SER A 47 1.28 -16.40 -21.25
C SER A 47 1.82 -16.20 -22.67
N ASN A 48 1.04 -15.58 -23.56
CA ASN A 48 1.52 -15.21 -24.90
C ASN A 48 2.39 -13.94 -24.90
N VAL A 49 2.32 -13.14 -23.84
CA VAL A 49 2.98 -11.83 -23.73
C VAL A 49 4.06 -11.84 -22.65
N MET A 50 3.89 -12.64 -21.60
CA MET A 50 4.78 -12.67 -20.43
C MET A 50 5.13 -14.11 -20.07
N ASP A 51 6.40 -14.36 -19.77
CA ASP A 51 6.88 -15.66 -19.30
C ASP A 51 6.24 -16.04 -17.94
N ILE A 52 5.99 -17.33 -17.76
CA ILE A 52 5.35 -17.91 -16.57
C ILE A 52 6.25 -17.71 -15.33
N MET A 53 7.57 -17.78 -15.50
CA MET A 53 8.51 -17.53 -14.40
C MET A 53 8.39 -16.10 -13.87
N LEU A 54 8.30 -15.13 -14.78
CA LEU A 54 8.13 -13.72 -14.44
C LEU A 54 6.78 -13.46 -13.77
N LEU A 55 5.70 -14.06 -14.28
CA LEU A 55 4.38 -14.00 -13.65
C LEU A 55 4.42 -14.53 -12.21
N SER A 56 5.09 -15.67 -11.99
CA SER A 56 5.29 -16.24 -10.65
C SER A 56 6.03 -15.26 -9.73
N ILE A 57 7.14 -14.65 -10.18
CA ILE A 57 7.87 -13.64 -9.41
C ILE A 57 6.96 -12.47 -9.03
N THR A 58 6.19 -11.94 -9.98
CA THR A 58 5.29 -10.80 -9.74
C THR A 58 4.22 -11.14 -8.70
N VAL A 59 3.56 -12.29 -8.83
CA VAL A 59 2.51 -12.72 -7.90
C VAL A 59 3.07 -12.91 -6.49
N HIS A 60 4.22 -13.58 -6.33
CA HIS A 60 4.82 -13.76 -5.00
C HIS A 60 5.31 -12.44 -4.41
N ALA A 61 5.89 -11.55 -5.21
CA ALA A 61 6.33 -10.23 -4.76
C ALA A 61 5.16 -9.41 -4.21
N GLN A 62 3.98 -9.46 -4.84
CA GLN A 62 2.76 -8.82 -4.33
C GLN A 62 2.35 -9.36 -2.95
N PHE A 63 2.49 -10.66 -2.71
CA PHE A 63 2.11 -11.26 -1.43
C PHE A 63 3.15 -11.05 -0.33
N VAL A 64 4.44 -10.98 -0.68
CA VAL A 64 5.48 -10.48 0.24
C VAL A 64 5.20 -9.03 0.61
N LEU A 65 4.88 -8.18 -0.37
CA LEU A 65 4.52 -6.78 -0.13
C LEU A 65 3.27 -6.67 0.74
N LEU A 66 2.25 -7.48 0.49
CA LEU A 66 1.06 -7.57 1.35
C LEU A 66 1.45 -7.89 2.80
N GLY A 67 2.35 -8.85 3.01
CA GLY A 67 2.88 -9.18 4.33
C GLY A 67 3.58 -8.00 5.01
N ILE A 68 4.42 -7.28 4.27
CA ILE A 68 5.10 -6.06 4.75
C ILE A 68 4.08 -4.98 5.13
N MET A 69 3.08 -4.75 4.27
CA MET A 69 2.04 -3.74 4.50
C MET A 69 1.23 -4.07 5.74
N VAL A 70 0.73 -5.31 5.86
CA VAL A 70 -0.01 -5.77 7.05
C VAL A 70 0.81 -5.63 8.32
N GLY A 71 2.08 -6.07 8.31
CA GLY A 71 2.94 -5.95 9.49
C GLY A 71 3.24 -4.49 9.85
N SER A 72 3.37 -3.59 8.86
CA SER A 72 3.59 -2.16 9.10
C SER A 72 2.39 -1.48 9.79
N PHE A 73 1.16 -1.88 9.45
CA PHE A 73 -0.06 -1.40 10.13
C PHE A 73 -0.08 -1.79 11.61
N GLY A 74 0.47 -2.96 11.96
CA GLY A 74 0.59 -3.36 13.36
C GLY A 74 1.47 -2.46 14.22
N ILE A 75 2.43 -1.77 13.60
CA ILE A 75 3.33 -0.80 14.26
C ILE A 75 2.71 0.61 14.24
N MET A 76 2.11 1.01 13.11
CA MET A 76 1.38 2.28 12.99
C MET A 76 0.12 2.34 13.86
N GLY A 77 -0.49 1.20 14.20
CA GLY A 77 -1.69 1.13 15.05
C GLY A 77 -1.54 1.85 16.39
N LYS A 78 -0.32 1.94 16.94
CA LYS A 78 0.01 2.72 18.15
C LYS A 78 -0.26 4.21 17.96
N GLU A 79 0.12 4.75 16.80
CA GLU A 79 0.06 6.17 16.47
C GLU A 79 -1.32 6.55 15.94
N VAL A 80 -1.90 5.68 15.11
CA VAL A 80 -3.24 5.79 14.54
C VAL A 80 -4.30 5.90 15.63
N MET A 81 -4.24 5.01 16.62
CA MET A 81 -5.31 4.87 17.59
C MET A 81 -5.21 5.83 18.77
N ASN A 82 -3.98 6.12 19.21
CA ASN A 82 -3.72 7.14 20.23
C ASN A 82 -4.12 8.55 19.74
N ARG A 83 -4.05 8.80 18.43
CA ARG A 83 -4.48 10.07 17.81
C ARG A 83 -5.96 10.12 17.45
N ARG A 84 -6.53 9.04 16.90
CA ARG A 84 -7.93 9.04 16.44
C ARG A 84 -8.95 8.98 17.58
N PHE A 85 -8.62 8.29 18.66
CA PHE A 85 -9.60 8.05 19.73
C PHE A 85 -9.23 8.63 21.08
N GLY A 86 -7.95 8.94 21.37
CA GLY A 86 -7.48 9.39 22.70
C GLY A 86 -7.77 8.42 23.87
N GLN A 87 -8.68 7.47 23.68
CA GLN A 87 -9.29 6.55 24.63
C GLN A 87 -9.44 5.13 24.04
N GLY A 88 -9.20 4.95 22.75
CA GLY A 88 -9.12 3.62 22.13
C GLY A 88 -7.73 3.05 22.34
N SER A 89 -7.58 2.00 23.14
CA SER A 89 -6.38 1.18 23.14
C SER A 89 -6.77 -0.20 22.64
N LEU A 90 -6.10 -0.70 21.59
CA LEU A 90 -6.20 -2.09 21.15
C LEU A 90 -5.88 -2.95 22.36
N ILE A 91 -6.45 -4.14 22.41
CA ILE A 91 -6.13 -5.14 23.43
C ILE A 91 -4.62 -5.43 23.44
N ALA A 92 -3.93 -5.27 22.30
CA ALA A 92 -2.47 -5.34 22.20
C ALA A 92 -1.71 -4.34 23.10
N TYR A 93 -2.31 -3.20 23.46
CA TYR A 93 -1.70 -2.18 24.32
C TYR A 93 -2.21 -2.22 25.77
N SER A 94 -3.24 -3.01 26.06
CA SER A 94 -3.72 -3.27 27.42
C SER A 94 -2.71 -4.03 28.29
N ALA A 95 -1.64 -4.57 27.68
CA ALA A 95 -0.51 -5.19 28.37
C ALA A 95 0.17 -4.25 29.39
N ARG A 96 -0.01 -2.92 29.25
CA ARG A 96 0.54 -1.92 30.17
C ARG A 96 -0.24 -1.82 31.47
N SER A 97 -1.53 -2.19 31.44
CA SER A 97 -2.43 -2.14 32.60
C SER A 97 -2.79 -3.54 33.13
N LEU A 98 -2.61 -4.58 32.33
CA LEU A 98 -2.89 -5.97 32.69
C LEU A 98 -1.58 -6.75 32.96
N PRO A 99 -1.57 -7.71 33.91
CA PRO A 99 -0.39 -8.50 34.27
C PRO A 99 -0.11 -9.60 33.22
N VAL A 100 0.10 -9.23 31.96
CA VAL A 100 0.37 -10.15 30.86
C VAL A 100 1.75 -9.84 30.26
N SER A 101 2.57 -10.86 30.07
CA SER A 101 3.90 -10.69 29.46
C SER A 101 3.79 -10.12 28.04
N GLU A 102 4.61 -9.13 27.72
CA GLU A 102 4.65 -8.46 26.42
C GLU A 102 4.94 -9.42 25.27
N ARG A 103 5.80 -10.43 25.50
CA ARG A 103 6.09 -11.48 24.51
C ARG A 103 4.85 -12.29 24.15
N ILE A 104 3.98 -12.55 25.13
CA ILE A 104 2.72 -13.28 24.92
C ILE A 104 1.75 -12.41 24.11
N VAL A 105 1.68 -11.11 24.41
CA VAL A 105 0.81 -10.18 23.70
C VAL A 105 1.26 -9.99 22.25
N PHE A 106 2.56 -9.79 22.02
CA PHE A 106 3.15 -9.71 20.69
C PHE A 106 2.93 -11.00 19.90
N LEU A 107 3.17 -12.17 20.50
CA LEU A 107 2.92 -13.46 19.85
C LEU A 107 1.45 -13.65 19.46
N ASN A 108 0.50 -13.32 20.34
CA ASN A 108 -0.93 -13.39 20.01
C ASN A 108 -1.33 -12.39 18.93
N PHE A 109 -0.74 -11.19 18.95
CA PHE A 109 -0.94 -10.17 17.93
C PHE A 109 -0.49 -10.67 16.55
N VAL A 110 0.74 -11.21 16.44
CA VAL A 110 1.27 -11.72 15.17
C VAL A 110 0.48 -12.93 14.68
N VAL A 111 0.19 -13.90 15.56
CA VAL A 111 -0.60 -15.08 15.17
C VAL A 111 -2.01 -14.67 14.72
N LYS A 112 -2.63 -13.68 15.39
CA LYS A 112 -3.90 -13.10 14.97
C LYS A 112 -3.80 -12.48 13.59
N ASP A 113 -2.80 -11.64 13.32
CA ASP A 113 -2.61 -11.03 12.00
C ASP A 113 -2.43 -12.08 10.91
N ILE A 114 -1.58 -13.08 11.16
CA ILE A 114 -1.34 -14.17 10.22
C ILE A 114 -2.66 -14.85 9.86
N VAL A 115 -3.43 -15.30 10.85
CA VAL A 115 -4.68 -16.03 10.63
C VAL A 115 -5.74 -15.14 9.99
N TYR A 116 -5.90 -13.92 10.50
CA TYR A 116 -6.93 -12.98 10.05
C TYR A 116 -6.73 -12.58 8.59
N TYR A 117 -5.53 -12.12 8.23
CA TYR A 117 -5.24 -11.68 6.87
C TYR A 117 -5.03 -12.84 5.89
N PHE A 118 -4.58 -14.01 6.36
CA PHE A 118 -4.59 -15.22 5.54
C PHE A 118 -6.01 -15.58 5.08
N ILE A 119 -6.98 -15.60 6.00
CA ILE A 119 -8.39 -15.92 5.69
C ILE A 119 -9.01 -14.87 4.77
N LEU A 120 -8.69 -13.59 4.97
CA LEU A 120 -9.29 -12.51 4.18
C LEU A 120 -8.68 -12.32 2.79
N TRP A 121 -7.38 -12.58 2.60
CA TRP A 121 -6.66 -12.24 1.37
C TRP A 121 -6.03 -13.43 0.65
N VAL A 122 -5.24 -14.23 1.36
CA VAL A 122 -4.44 -15.31 0.74
C VAL A 122 -5.29 -16.49 0.35
N LEU A 123 -6.11 -16.97 1.30
CA LEU A 123 -6.98 -18.13 1.09
C LEU A 123 -7.99 -17.91 -0.04
N PRO A 124 -8.75 -16.80 -0.11
CA PRO A 124 -9.74 -16.61 -1.16
C PRO A 124 -9.10 -16.49 -2.54
N PHE A 125 -7.93 -15.84 -2.63
CA PHE A 125 -7.18 -15.75 -3.89
C PHE A 125 -6.76 -17.14 -4.40
N GLY A 126 -6.13 -17.94 -3.54
CA GLY A 126 -5.69 -19.29 -3.92
C GLY A 126 -6.85 -20.24 -4.21
N LEU A 127 -7.97 -20.11 -3.49
CA LEU A 127 -9.20 -20.85 -3.78
C LEU A 127 -9.80 -20.47 -5.13
N GLY A 128 -9.82 -19.17 -5.48
CA GLY A 128 -10.31 -18.69 -6.77
C GLY A 128 -9.51 -19.29 -7.93
N PHE A 129 -8.19 -19.27 -7.82
CA PHE A 129 -7.29 -19.90 -8.80
C PHE A 129 -7.46 -21.42 -8.86
N LEU A 130 -7.58 -22.08 -7.71
CA LEU A 130 -7.78 -23.53 -7.63
C LEU A 130 -9.07 -23.97 -8.32
N VAL A 131 -10.19 -23.29 -8.08
CA VAL A 131 -11.48 -23.63 -8.69
C VAL A 131 -11.49 -23.32 -10.19
N ALA A 132 -10.81 -22.26 -10.64
CA ALA A 132 -10.74 -21.92 -12.06
C ALA A 132 -9.72 -22.76 -12.86
N SER A 133 -8.72 -23.34 -12.19
CA SER A 133 -7.62 -24.07 -12.83
C SER A 133 -8.05 -25.23 -13.76
N PRO A 134 -9.06 -26.07 -13.42
CA PRO A 134 -9.43 -27.20 -14.28
C PRO A 134 -10.04 -26.74 -15.61
N PHE A 135 -10.67 -25.56 -15.64
CA PHE A 135 -11.27 -25.00 -16.85
C PHE A 135 -10.23 -24.55 -17.88
N ASN A 136 -9.00 -24.25 -17.44
CA ASN A 136 -7.87 -23.89 -18.31
C ASN A 136 -6.93 -25.08 -18.55
N GLY A 137 -7.30 -26.31 -18.15
CA GLY A 137 -6.46 -27.50 -18.29
C GLY A 137 -5.24 -27.54 -17.35
N ILE A 138 -5.22 -26.71 -16.32
CA ILE A 138 -4.11 -26.65 -15.35
C ILE A 138 -4.32 -27.73 -14.29
N GLY A 139 -3.28 -28.54 -14.03
CA GLY A 139 -3.33 -29.57 -12.99
C GLY A 139 -3.45 -28.97 -11.59
N ILE A 140 -4.25 -29.60 -10.71
CA ILE A 140 -4.57 -29.14 -9.35
C ILE A 140 -3.32 -28.96 -8.45
N GLN A 141 -2.22 -29.64 -8.79
CA GLN A 141 -0.93 -29.49 -8.11
C GLN A 141 -0.38 -28.05 -8.13
N TYR A 142 -0.54 -27.32 -9.24
CA TYR A 142 0.02 -25.97 -9.37
C TYR A 142 -0.71 -24.94 -8.50
N PRO A 143 -2.06 -24.90 -8.48
CA PRO A 143 -2.78 -24.04 -7.54
C PRO A 143 -2.51 -24.33 -6.06
N LEU A 144 -2.37 -25.61 -5.69
CA LEU A 144 -2.05 -25.99 -4.31
C LEU A 144 -0.63 -25.55 -3.93
N LEU A 145 0.34 -25.77 -4.82
CA LEU A 145 1.70 -25.30 -4.62
C LEU A 145 1.76 -23.77 -4.54
N LEU A 146 1.04 -23.08 -5.42
CA LEU A 146 0.94 -21.63 -5.43
C LEU A 146 0.34 -21.10 -4.12
N LEU A 147 -0.76 -21.69 -3.63
CA LEU A 147 -1.35 -21.31 -2.34
C LEU A 147 -0.35 -21.48 -1.20
N LEU A 148 0.41 -22.58 -1.18
CA LEU A 148 1.46 -22.81 -0.17
C LEU A 148 2.55 -21.74 -0.25
N THR A 149 3.13 -21.50 -1.43
CA THR A 149 4.27 -20.60 -1.60
C THR A 149 3.87 -19.13 -1.42
N MET A 150 2.66 -18.73 -1.82
CA MET A 150 2.12 -17.40 -1.53
C MET A 150 1.87 -17.18 -0.03
N SER A 151 1.42 -18.22 0.69
CA SER A 151 1.29 -18.17 2.16
C SER A 151 2.65 -17.97 2.84
N LEU A 152 3.68 -18.69 2.37
CA LEU A 152 5.05 -18.51 2.85
C LEU A 152 5.61 -17.14 2.46
N GLY A 153 5.28 -16.61 1.28
CA GLY A 153 5.64 -15.26 0.84
C GLY A 153 5.04 -14.18 1.74
N PHE A 154 3.75 -14.29 2.04
CA PHE A 154 3.07 -13.42 2.99
C PHE A 154 3.71 -13.45 4.38
N LEU A 155 3.99 -14.65 4.91
CA LEU A 155 4.68 -14.83 6.19
C LEU A 155 6.10 -14.24 6.18
N PHE A 156 6.85 -14.44 5.10
CA PHE A 156 8.20 -13.92 4.94
C PHE A 156 8.20 -12.38 4.99
N GLY A 157 7.30 -11.72 4.24
CA GLY A 157 7.15 -10.27 4.26
C GLY A 157 6.78 -9.73 5.64
N LEU A 158 5.80 -10.36 6.29
CA LEU A 158 5.31 -10.00 7.63
C LEU A 158 6.40 -10.17 8.71
N CYS A 159 7.15 -11.26 8.70
CA CYS A 159 8.25 -11.47 9.66
C CYS A 159 9.41 -10.50 9.41
N THR A 160 9.69 -10.18 8.14
CA THR A 160 10.75 -9.24 7.77
C THR A 160 10.46 -7.84 8.30
N ILE A 161 9.23 -7.32 8.12
CA ILE A 161 8.89 -5.98 8.62
C ILE A 161 8.86 -5.92 10.15
N PHE A 162 8.42 -7.00 10.83
CA PHE A 162 8.48 -7.05 12.29
C PHE A 162 9.92 -7.05 12.80
N LEU A 163 10.83 -7.78 12.15
CA LEU A 163 12.24 -7.77 12.53
C LEU A 163 12.86 -6.39 12.34
N LEU A 164 12.65 -5.77 11.17
CA LEU A 164 13.13 -4.41 10.89
C LEU A 164 12.61 -3.41 11.92
N SER A 165 11.35 -3.55 12.33
CA SER A 165 10.73 -2.65 13.30
C SER A 165 11.24 -2.86 14.73
N ALA A 166 11.53 -4.11 15.11
CA ALA A 166 12.20 -4.43 16.36
C ALA A 166 13.66 -3.95 16.40
N ILE A 167 14.36 -3.98 15.26
CA ILE A 167 15.70 -3.38 15.13
C ILE A 167 15.61 -1.85 15.25
N TYR A 168 14.65 -1.23 14.56
CA TYR A 168 14.41 0.21 14.63
C TYR A 168 14.11 0.70 16.04
N SER A 169 13.31 -0.04 16.81
CA SER A 169 12.98 0.32 18.19
C SER A 169 14.18 0.29 19.14
N ARG A 170 15.22 -0.50 18.82
CA ARG A 170 16.47 -0.56 19.61
C ARG A 170 17.52 0.43 19.11
N SER A 171 17.72 0.53 17.80
CA SER A 171 18.74 1.41 17.22
C SER A 171 18.44 1.76 15.77
N LYS A 172 18.35 3.06 15.50
CA LYS A 172 18.24 3.61 14.14
C LYS A 172 19.48 3.32 13.30
N THR A 173 20.68 3.34 13.90
CA THR A 173 21.93 3.08 13.17
C THR A 173 22.04 1.62 12.74
N ALA A 174 21.60 0.68 13.59
CA ALA A 174 21.55 -0.73 13.25
C ALA A 174 20.58 -0.98 12.08
N LEU A 175 19.42 -0.32 12.05
CA LEU A 175 18.50 -0.41 10.92
C LEU A 175 19.16 0.06 9.61
N PHE A 176 19.78 1.25 9.61
CA PHE A 176 20.45 1.75 8.41
C PHE A 176 21.60 0.85 7.96
N ALA A 177 22.36 0.25 8.88
CA ALA A 177 23.41 -0.70 8.55
C ALA A 177 22.85 -1.98 7.90
N VAL A 178 21.74 -2.53 8.42
CA VAL A 178 21.07 -3.70 7.84
C VAL A 178 20.54 -3.38 6.44
N LEU A 179 19.86 -2.24 6.27
CA LEU A 179 19.35 -1.81 4.96
C LEU A 179 20.48 -1.59 3.96
N ALA A 180 21.56 -0.92 4.37
CA ALA A 180 22.73 -0.72 3.53
C ALA A 180 23.38 -2.06 3.13
N ALA A 181 23.51 -3.01 4.06
CA ALA A 181 24.04 -4.33 3.77
C ALA A 181 23.18 -5.09 2.75
N ILE A 182 21.85 -5.02 2.86
CA ILE A 182 20.92 -5.63 1.89
C ILE A 182 21.11 -4.99 0.50
N ILE A 183 21.19 -3.66 0.42
CA ILE A 183 21.39 -2.94 -0.84
C ILE A 183 22.74 -3.29 -1.46
N ILE A 184 23.83 -3.31 -0.67
CA ILE A 184 25.16 -3.66 -1.16
C ILE A 184 25.19 -5.11 -1.65
N ALA A 185 24.61 -6.05 -0.90
CA ALA A 185 24.52 -7.44 -1.31
C ALA A 185 23.72 -7.59 -2.62
N PHE A 186 22.63 -6.84 -2.76
CA PHE A 186 21.82 -6.82 -3.98
C PHE A 186 22.60 -6.26 -5.18
N LEU A 187 23.27 -5.11 -5.01
CA LEU A 187 24.10 -4.50 -6.06
C LEU A 187 25.27 -5.40 -6.46
N ALA A 188 25.94 -6.03 -5.49
CA ALA A 188 27.02 -6.97 -5.75
C ALA A 188 26.52 -8.19 -6.53
N ALA A 189 25.39 -8.78 -6.12
CA ALA A 189 24.76 -9.88 -6.84
C ALA A 189 24.36 -9.49 -8.27
N GLY A 190 23.88 -8.25 -8.45
CA GLY A 190 23.48 -7.69 -9.75
C GLY A 190 24.61 -7.59 -10.77
N THR A 191 25.88 -7.61 -10.34
CA THR A 191 27.03 -7.67 -11.26
C THR A 191 27.35 -9.08 -11.74
N MET A 192 26.88 -10.11 -11.02
CA MET A 192 27.26 -11.52 -11.25
C MET A 192 26.13 -12.36 -11.85
N TYR A 193 24.87 -12.04 -11.57
CA TYR A 193 23.73 -12.87 -11.92
C TYR A 193 22.63 -12.08 -12.64
N PRO A 194 21.82 -12.77 -13.48
CA PRO A 194 20.60 -12.18 -14.02
C PRO A 194 19.65 -11.77 -12.88
N PRO A 195 18.90 -10.67 -13.04
CA PRO A 195 18.05 -10.16 -11.98
C PRO A 195 16.93 -11.10 -11.51
N GLU A 196 16.36 -11.85 -12.45
CA GLU A 196 15.37 -12.89 -12.20
C GLU A 196 15.88 -13.99 -11.25
N THR A 197 17.16 -14.36 -11.38
CA THR A 197 17.84 -15.29 -10.49
C THR A 197 18.05 -14.68 -9.09
N ILE A 198 18.37 -13.39 -9.03
CA ILE A 198 18.56 -12.68 -7.75
C ILE A 198 17.23 -12.54 -7.00
N LEU A 199 16.15 -12.18 -7.70
CA LEU A 199 14.82 -12.02 -7.13
C LEU A 199 14.22 -13.34 -6.67
N SER A 200 14.37 -14.41 -7.45
CA SER A 200 13.94 -15.75 -7.04
C SER A 200 14.74 -16.27 -5.83
N ALA A 201 16.01 -15.90 -5.71
CA ALA A 201 16.82 -16.20 -4.53
C ALA A 201 16.46 -15.34 -3.30
N LEU A 202 16.14 -14.06 -3.51
CA LEU A 202 15.75 -13.13 -2.45
C LEU A 202 14.35 -13.46 -1.90
N ILE A 203 13.42 -13.80 -2.79
CA ILE A 203 12.06 -14.23 -2.46
C ILE A 203 12.04 -15.75 -2.45
N LEU A 204 12.54 -16.32 -1.35
CA LEU A 204 12.72 -17.76 -1.17
C LEU A 204 11.48 -18.62 -1.54
N PRO A 205 10.23 -18.18 -1.26
CA PRO A 205 9.04 -18.92 -1.69
C PRO A 205 8.83 -19.01 -3.22
N VAL A 206 9.38 -18.09 -4.01
CA VAL A 206 9.37 -18.17 -5.49
C VAL A 206 10.21 -19.34 -5.96
N LEU A 207 11.40 -19.51 -5.37
CA LEU A 207 12.29 -20.63 -5.69
C LEU A 207 11.57 -21.97 -5.47
N LEU A 208 10.83 -22.08 -4.37
CA LEU A 208 10.03 -23.27 -4.06
C LEU A 208 8.92 -23.56 -5.07
N PHE A 209 8.31 -22.51 -5.63
CA PHE A 209 7.28 -22.68 -6.64
C PHE A 209 7.88 -23.18 -7.97
N ASN A 210 9.02 -22.64 -8.36
CA ASN A 210 9.68 -22.99 -9.62
C ASN A 210 10.37 -24.36 -9.55
N SER A 211 10.93 -24.74 -8.40
CA SER A 211 11.62 -26.02 -8.18
C SER A 211 11.32 -26.60 -6.80
N PHE A 212 10.17 -27.28 -6.71
CA PHE A 212 9.74 -27.87 -5.45
C PHE A 212 10.70 -28.95 -4.96
N THR A 213 11.28 -28.73 -3.78
CA THR A 213 12.08 -29.71 -3.05
C THR A 213 11.72 -29.68 -1.57
N ILE A 214 11.69 -30.85 -0.92
CA ILE A 214 11.41 -30.94 0.52
C ILE A 214 12.47 -30.19 1.33
N SER A 215 13.74 -30.27 0.91
CA SER A 215 14.84 -29.52 1.51
C SER A 215 14.63 -28.01 1.40
N GLY A 216 14.21 -27.50 0.24
CA GLY A 216 13.88 -26.08 0.06
C GLY A 216 12.69 -25.62 0.90
N LEU A 217 11.69 -26.49 1.09
CA LEU A 217 10.52 -26.20 1.94
C LEU A 217 10.95 -26.06 3.41
N VAL A 218 11.71 -27.03 3.92
CA VAL A 218 12.24 -26.99 5.29
C VAL A 218 13.13 -25.77 5.49
N PHE A 219 14.02 -25.49 4.53
CA PHE A 219 14.89 -24.31 4.58
C PHE A 219 14.10 -23.00 4.66
N THR A 220 13.05 -22.86 3.86
CA THR A 220 12.19 -21.66 3.87
C THR A 220 11.44 -21.51 5.18
N ILE A 221 10.86 -22.59 5.71
CA ILE A 221 10.20 -22.58 7.01
C ILE A 221 11.18 -22.21 8.14
N CYS A 222 12.39 -22.76 8.12
CA CYS A 222 13.44 -22.45 9.08
C CYS A 222 13.82 -20.96 9.05
N ILE A 223 14.00 -20.37 7.87
CA ILE A 223 14.31 -18.93 7.75
C ILE A 223 13.18 -18.08 8.30
N ILE A 224 11.92 -18.36 7.94
CA ILE A 224 10.77 -17.61 8.46
C ILE A 224 10.69 -17.75 9.99
N ALA A 225 10.91 -18.96 10.53
CA ALA A 225 10.93 -19.20 11.96
C ALA A 225 12.05 -18.44 12.69
N ILE A 226 13.24 -18.34 12.08
CA ILE A 226 14.36 -17.54 12.61
C ILE A 226 14.02 -16.06 12.61
N LEU A 227 13.48 -15.52 11.50
CA LEU A 227 13.05 -14.12 11.42
C LEU A 227 12.00 -13.80 12.50
N PHE A 228 11.04 -14.69 12.69
CA PHE A 228 10.01 -14.55 13.72
C PHE A 228 10.59 -14.62 15.15
N ALA A 229 11.46 -15.59 15.43
CA ALA A 229 12.11 -15.74 16.73
C ALA A 229 12.98 -14.52 17.08
N LEU A 230 13.75 -14.01 16.10
CA LEU A 230 14.54 -12.78 16.26
C LEU A 230 13.64 -11.56 16.49
N SER A 231 12.50 -11.47 15.79
CA SER A 231 11.52 -10.39 15.98
C SER A 231 11.00 -10.38 17.42
N ILE A 232 10.63 -11.54 17.97
CA ILE A 232 10.19 -11.67 19.38
C ILE A 232 11.32 -11.34 20.35
N ALA A 233 12.55 -11.80 20.07
CA ALA A 233 13.70 -11.60 20.95
C ALA A 233 14.13 -10.12 21.02
N PHE A 234 14.08 -9.42 19.88
CA PHE A 234 14.44 -8.01 19.79
C PHE A 234 13.30 -7.07 20.11
N PHE A 235 12.04 -7.54 20.13
CA PHE A 235 10.90 -6.73 20.49
C PHE A 235 11.13 -6.03 21.84
N THR A 236 11.03 -4.71 21.80
CA THR A 236 11.01 -3.85 22.98
C THR A 236 9.74 -3.01 22.94
N PRO A 237 9.01 -2.86 24.05
CA PRO A 237 7.91 -1.93 24.14
C PRO A 237 8.49 -0.51 23.93
N ALA A 238 8.19 0.09 22.77
CA ALA A 238 8.77 1.38 22.40
C ALA A 238 8.54 2.45 23.50
N ASP A 239 9.63 3.15 23.80
CA ASP A 239 9.86 4.10 24.89
C ASP A 239 8.71 5.09 25.15
N THR A 240 8.70 5.55 26.40
CA THR A 240 7.87 6.64 26.95
C THR A 240 7.77 7.81 25.98
N GLY A 241 6.54 8.30 25.75
CA GLY A 241 6.30 9.45 24.89
C GLY A 241 7.18 10.62 25.33
N SER A 242 8.20 10.96 24.54
CA SER A 242 8.97 12.16 24.75
C SER A 242 8.07 13.35 24.45
N GLU A 243 7.93 14.30 25.36
CA GLU A 243 7.30 15.57 25.06
C GLU A 243 8.12 16.28 23.97
N LYS A 244 7.46 16.60 22.85
CA LYS A 244 8.08 17.32 21.73
C LYS A 244 7.52 18.73 21.68
N HIS A 245 8.36 19.72 21.93
CA HIS A 245 7.99 21.13 21.76
C HIS A 245 8.22 21.57 20.31
N TYR A 246 7.17 22.08 19.68
CA TYR A 246 7.22 22.65 18.34
C TYR A 246 6.93 24.15 18.39
N ARG A 247 7.70 24.93 17.63
CA ARG A 247 7.42 26.37 17.47
C ARG A 247 6.10 26.57 16.70
N ASN A 248 5.45 27.71 16.92
CA ASN A 248 4.32 28.11 16.09
C ASN A 248 4.84 28.66 14.75
N ILE A 249 4.42 28.04 13.64
CA ILE A 249 4.84 28.38 12.27
C ILE A 249 3.60 28.53 11.36
N LEU A 250 2.38 28.47 11.91
CA LEU A 250 1.16 28.44 11.11
C LEU A 250 1.01 29.68 10.22
N ASP A 251 1.18 30.87 10.81
CA ASP A 251 0.95 32.13 10.09
C ASP A 251 1.97 32.36 8.99
N SER A 252 3.26 32.18 9.29
CA SER A 252 4.34 32.36 8.31
C SER A 252 4.28 31.33 7.19
N PHE A 253 3.87 30.10 7.49
CA PHE A 253 3.72 29.05 6.49
C PHE A 253 2.46 29.23 5.63
N SER A 254 1.34 29.64 6.23
CA SER A 254 0.09 29.97 5.51
C SER A 254 0.30 31.12 4.51
N GLN A 255 1.07 32.15 4.88
CA GLN A 255 1.42 33.25 3.97
C GLN A 255 2.21 32.77 2.74
N ARG A 256 3.17 31.84 2.92
CA ARG A 256 3.93 31.24 1.80
C ARG A 256 3.05 30.42 0.86
N LEU A 257 1.96 29.86 1.38
CA LEU A 257 0.97 29.09 0.63
C LEU A 257 -0.18 29.96 0.09
N GLY A 258 -0.04 31.30 0.07
CA GLY A 258 -1.08 32.23 -0.36
C GLY A 258 -1.58 32.06 -1.80
N PHE A 259 -0.90 31.27 -2.63
CA PHE A 259 -1.37 30.88 -3.97
C PHE A 259 -2.54 29.86 -3.93
N LEU A 260 -2.77 29.21 -2.79
CA LEU A 260 -3.87 28.26 -2.57
C LEU A 260 -5.03 28.95 -1.86
N LYS A 261 -6.28 28.65 -2.26
CA LYS A 261 -7.49 29.27 -1.66
C LYS A 261 -7.63 29.01 -0.16
N GLU A 262 -7.37 27.78 0.28
CA GLU A 262 -7.52 27.34 1.68
C GLU A 262 -6.15 27.25 2.37
N ASN A 263 -5.27 28.23 2.12
CA ASN A 263 -3.87 28.23 2.52
C ASN A 263 -3.62 27.91 4.01
N THR A 264 -4.46 28.41 4.92
CA THR A 264 -4.34 28.14 6.36
C THR A 264 -4.61 26.68 6.70
N LEU A 265 -5.60 26.05 6.04
CA LEU A 265 -5.90 24.62 6.22
C LEU A 265 -4.82 23.75 5.59
N VAL A 266 -4.29 24.13 4.43
CA VAL A 266 -3.13 23.45 3.81
C VAL A 266 -1.91 23.56 4.72
N ALA A 267 -1.66 24.74 5.30
CA ALA A 267 -0.57 24.94 6.24
C ALA A 267 -0.73 24.08 7.50
N LYS A 268 -1.95 23.97 8.03
CA LYS A 268 -2.28 23.04 9.12
C LYS A 268 -1.92 21.61 8.74
N ASP A 269 -2.33 21.12 7.56
CA ASP A 269 -2.05 19.75 7.13
C ASP A 269 -0.55 19.43 7.14
N PHE A 270 0.28 20.31 6.57
CA PHE A 270 1.74 20.13 6.58
C PHE A 270 2.34 20.21 7.97
N ILE A 271 1.80 21.06 8.85
CA ILE A 271 2.25 21.16 10.24
C ILE A 271 1.87 19.90 11.02
N ASP A 272 0.68 19.37 10.83
CA ASP A 272 0.22 18.11 11.44
C ASP A 272 1.09 16.94 10.95
N LEU A 273 1.39 16.90 9.65
CA LEU A 273 2.33 15.93 9.07
C LEU A 273 3.73 16.07 9.67
N TYR A 274 4.26 17.29 9.81
CA TYR A 274 5.58 17.52 10.41
C TYR A 274 5.63 17.14 11.90
N ARG A 275 4.58 17.49 12.66
CA ARG A 275 4.48 17.22 14.10
C ARG A 275 4.23 15.76 14.44
N SER A 276 3.77 14.96 13.47
CA SER A 276 3.57 13.52 13.66
C SER A 276 4.83 12.77 14.14
N GLY A 277 6.02 13.35 13.96
CA GLY A 277 7.28 12.77 14.46
C GLY A 277 7.85 11.66 13.58
N ILE A 278 7.03 11.08 12.70
CA ILE A 278 7.43 10.33 11.50
C ILE A 278 7.40 11.24 10.25
N GLY A 279 6.75 12.41 10.33
CA GLY A 279 6.92 13.52 9.39
C GLY A 279 6.28 13.29 8.02
N VAL A 280 6.71 14.11 7.05
CA VAL A 280 6.63 13.81 5.61
C VAL A 280 7.30 12.46 5.30
N GLY A 281 8.20 11.98 6.18
CA GLY A 281 8.87 10.69 6.10
C GLY A 281 7.91 9.49 6.06
N GLN A 282 6.73 9.54 6.67
CA GLN A 282 5.76 8.44 6.56
C GLN A 282 5.13 8.38 5.15
N ILE A 283 4.69 9.53 4.63
CA ILE A 283 4.14 9.62 3.27
C ILE A 283 5.24 9.32 2.25
N ILE A 284 6.44 9.87 2.44
CA ILE A 284 7.61 9.63 1.60
C ILE A 284 8.04 8.17 1.67
N PHE A 285 8.13 7.54 2.84
CA PHE A 285 8.57 6.16 2.96
C PHE A 285 7.51 5.18 2.44
N SER A 286 6.23 5.39 2.78
CA SER A 286 5.10 4.62 2.25
C SER A 286 4.88 4.82 0.75
N PHE A 287 5.48 5.85 0.14
CA PHE A 287 5.42 6.12 -1.29
C PHE A 287 6.68 5.65 -2.04
N ILE A 288 7.87 6.06 -1.57
CA ILE A 288 9.17 5.73 -2.16
C ILE A 288 9.47 4.25 -2.03
N LEU A 289 9.14 3.58 -0.93
CA LEU A 289 9.47 2.16 -0.78
C LEU A 289 8.68 1.29 -1.79
N PRO A 290 7.35 1.41 -1.93
CA PRO A 290 6.62 0.73 -2.98
C PRO A 290 7.08 1.12 -4.39
N LEU A 291 7.32 2.41 -4.65
CA LEU A 291 7.82 2.85 -5.95
C LEU A 291 9.21 2.33 -6.28
N GLY A 292 10.12 2.31 -5.31
CA GLY A 292 11.46 1.78 -5.49
C GLY A 292 11.43 0.28 -5.75
N LEU A 293 10.56 -0.45 -5.04
CA LEU A 293 10.33 -1.88 -5.29
C LEU A 293 9.73 -2.12 -6.68
N ILE A 294 8.76 -1.29 -7.09
CA ILE A 294 8.11 -1.41 -8.39
C ILE A 294 9.04 -1.00 -9.51
N TRP A 295 9.81 0.07 -9.36
CA TRP A 295 10.85 0.44 -10.31
C TRP A 295 11.87 -0.67 -10.44
N LEU A 296 12.31 -1.27 -9.33
CA LEU A 296 13.19 -2.43 -9.33
C LEU A 296 12.55 -3.57 -10.13
N VAL A 297 11.31 -3.97 -9.82
CA VAL A 297 10.61 -5.05 -10.54
C VAL A 297 10.40 -4.73 -12.03
N LEU A 298 9.97 -3.51 -12.37
CA LEU A 298 9.69 -3.07 -13.74
C LEU A 298 10.99 -2.84 -14.54
N SER A 299 12.08 -2.43 -13.90
CA SER A 299 13.39 -2.31 -14.55
C SER A 299 13.91 -3.66 -15.06
N PHE A 300 13.43 -4.76 -14.48
CA PHE A 300 13.73 -6.12 -14.93
C PHE A 300 12.82 -6.62 -16.07
N LEU A 301 11.81 -5.84 -16.45
CA LEU A 301 11.01 -6.10 -17.66
C LEU A 301 11.66 -5.56 -18.94
N THR A 302 12.85 -4.95 -18.84
CA THR A 302 13.62 -4.37 -19.97
C THR A 302 13.96 -5.35 -21.09
N GLY A 303 13.87 -6.67 -20.85
CA GLY A 303 13.99 -7.70 -21.88
C GLY A 303 12.70 -8.06 -22.62
N PHE A 304 11.52 -7.64 -22.12
CA PHE A 304 10.20 -8.05 -22.64
C PHE A 304 9.38 -6.87 -23.19
N ILE A 305 9.64 -5.67 -22.68
CA ILE A 305 8.96 -4.44 -23.05
C ILE A 305 10.02 -3.44 -23.54
N THR A 306 9.74 -2.68 -24.60
CA THR A 306 10.64 -1.61 -25.06
C THR A 306 10.90 -0.61 -23.94
N GLN A 307 12.09 -0.01 -23.90
CA GLN A 307 12.50 0.90 -22.81
C GLN A 307 11.49 2.04 -22.62
N ASP A 308 10.98 2.61 -23.71
CA ASP A 308 9.97 3.67 -23.69
C ASP A 308 8.68 3.20 -22.99
N ASN A 309 8.18 2.01 -23.34
CA ASN A 309 6.95 1.44 -22.78
C ASN A 309 7.08 1.11 -21.29
N ILE A 310 8.29 0.87 -20.79
CA ILE A 310 8.57 0.66 -19.37
C ILE A 310 8.43 1.97 -18.59
N LEU A 311 8.94 3.08 -19.11
CA LEU A 311 8.78 4.39 -18.47
C LEU A 311 7.31 4.76 -18.34
N PHE A 312 6.48 4.53 -19.36
CA PHE A 312 5.03 4.78 -19.28
C PHE A 312 4.31 3.82 -18.33
N THR A 313 4.71 2.55 -18.27
CA THR A 313 4.19 1.61 -17.27
C THR A 313 4.53 2.06 -15.85
N ILE A 314 5.78 2.49 -15.61
CA ILE A 314 6.21 3.09 -14.35
C ILE A 314 5.40 4.35 -14.04
N ALA A 315 5.15 5.21 -15.03
CA ALA A 315 4.36 6.43 -14.87
C ALA A 315 2.90 6.15 -14.48
N VAL A 316 2.25 5.16 -15.11
CA VAL A 316 0.89 4.73 -14.75
C VAL A 316 0.86 4.24 -13.31
N VAL A 317 1.74 3.30 -12.96
CA VAL A 317 1.78 2.74 -11.59
C VAL A 317 2.13 3.81 -10.57
N THR A 318 3.03 4.74 -10.91
CA THR A 318 3.37 5.89 -10.07
C THR A 318 2.17 6.80 -9.85
N GLY A 319 1.36 7.05 -10.89
CA GLY A 319 0.12 7.83 -10.78
C GLY A 319 -0.89 7.17 -9.84
N ILE A 320 -1.08 5.85 -9.94
CA ILE A 320 -1.97 5.08 -9.07
C ILE A 320 -1.49 5.14 -7.62
N ILE A 321 -0.20 4.94 -7.37
CA ILE A 321 0.34 4.99 -6.01
C ILE A 321 0.27 6.42 -5.48
N ALA A 322 0.47 7.44 -6.34
CA ALA A 322 0.43 8.83 -5.93
C ALA A 322 -0.98 9.25 -5.50
N SER A 323 -2.02 8.66 -6.08
CA SER A 323 -3.41 8.90 -5.65
C SER A 323 -3.64 8.46 -4.20
N THR A 324 -2.92 7.44 -3.72
CA THR A 324 -3.03 6.97 -2.33
C THR A 324 -2.51 7.98 -1.30
N MET A 325 -1.75 9.00 -1.70
CA MET A 325 -1.35 10.11 -0.81
C MET A 325 -2.56 10.81 -0.19
N TYR A 326 -3.68 10.86 -0.90
CA TYR A 326 -4.93 11.39 -0.35
C TYR A 326 -5.46 10.55 0.82
N THR A 327 -5.32 9.22 0.74
CA THR A 327 -5.67 8.32 1.84
C THR A 327 -4.85 8.58 3.07
N TRP A 328 -3.53 8.74 2.92
CA TRP A 328 -2.64 9.09 4.04
C TRP A 328 -2.95 10.47 4.62
N LEU A 329 -3.27 11.44 3.77
CA LEU A 329 -3.57 12.81 4.19
C LEU A 329 -4.87 12.91 5.00
N THR A 330 -5.79 11.95 4.80
CA THR A 330 -7.11 11.91 5.44
C THR A 330 -7.25 10.77 6.45
N GLU A 331 -6.24 9.91 6.60
CA GLU A 331 -6.29 8.72 7.48
C GLU A 331 -6.60 9.08 8.94
N PHE A 332 -6.13 10.25 9.38
CA PHE A 332 -6.32 10.76 10.74
C PHE A 332 -7.34 11.88 10.85
N ASP A 333 -8.03 12.23 9.76
CA ASP A 333 -9.07 13.24 9.82
C ASP A 333 -10.39 12.65 10.31
N SER A 334 -11.05 13.41 11.15
CA SER A 334 -12.44 13.20 11.50
C SER A 334 -13.22 14.47 11.27
N ILE A 335 -14.40 14.32 10.68
CA ILE A 335 -15.33 15.43 10.44
C ILE A 335 -15.74 16.07 11.78
N SER A 336 -15.87 15.28 12.85
CA SER A 336 -16.18 15.76 14.22
C SER A 336 -15.24 16.87 14.71
N VAL A 337 -13.96 16.80 14.33
CA VAL A 337 -12.94 17.77 14.75
C VAL A 337 -13.10 19.13 14.04
N TYR A 338 -13.83 19.20 12.94
CA TYR A 338 -14.05 20.46 12.21
C TYR A 338 -15.39 21.13 12.53
N HIS A 339 -16.31 20.45 13.24
CA HIS A 339 -17.65 20.98 13.51
C HIS A 339 -17.69 22.24 14.37
N PHE A 340 -16.68 22.47 15.21
CA PHE A 340 -16.60 23.70 16.01
C PHE A 340 -16.08 24.90 15.20
N LEU A 341 -15.56 24.67 13.99
CA LEU A 341 -15.11 25.72 13.09
C LEU A 341 -16.22 26.06 12.09
N PRO A 342 -16.37 27.33 11.68
CA PRO A 342 -17.35 27.75 10.67
C PRO A 342 -16.86 27.38 9.26
N LEU A 343 -16.62 26.08 9.03
CA LEU A 343 -16.07 25.54 7.79
C LEU A 343 -17.04 24.53 7.18
N ASN A 344 -17.20 24.60 5.86
CA ASN A 344 -17.84 23.54 5.10
C ASN A 344 -16.86 22.38 4.89
N ILE A 345 -17.39 21.17 4.75
CA ILE A 345 -16.57 19.98 4.51
C ILE A 345 -15.87 20.08 3.15
N SER A 346 -16.50 20.72 2.17
CA SER A 346 -15.86 21.03 0.88
C SER A 346 -14.64 21.94 1.00
N SER A 347 -14.59 22.86 1.98
CA SER A 347 -13.38 23.66 2.25
C SER A 347 -12.26 22.79 2.81
N VAL A 348 -12.59 21.85 3.71
CA VAL A 348 -11.61 20.87 4.22
C VAL A 348 -11.11 19.98 3.07
N ILE A 349 -12.00 19.39 2.27
CA ILE A 349 -11.60 18.57 1.11
C ILE A 349 -10.78 19.40 0.10
N ARG A 350 -11.13 20.66 -0.14
CA ARG A 350 -10.37 21.55 -1.03
C ARG A 350 -8.96 21.83 -0.49
N ALA A 351 -8.82 22.03 0.81
CA ALA A 351 -7.51 22.13 1.44
C ALA A 351 -6.70 20.85 1.21
N LYS A 352 -7.32 19.68 1.39
CA LYS A 352 -6.68 18.38 1.14
C LYS A 352 -6.24 18.20 -0.31
N VAL A 353 -7.04 18.66 -1.28
CA VAL A 353 -6.65 18.72 -2.70
C VAL A 353 -5.45 19.65 -2.90
N GLY A 354 -5.39 20.78 -2.20
CA GLY A 354 -4.25 21.70 -2.23
C GLY A 354 -2.97 21.05 -1.70
N THR A 355 -3.03 20.42 -0.53
CA THR A 355 -1.91 19.66 0.06
C THR A 355 -1.47 18.52 -0.88
N PHE A 356 -2.42 17.76 -1.42
CA PHE A 356 -2.15 16.70 -2.41
C PHE A 356 -1.42 17.23 -3.65
N THR A 357 -1.85 18.38 -4.17
CA THR A 357 -1.24 19.02 -5.35
C THR A 357 0.23 19.35 -5.11
N VAL A 358 0.57 19.86 -3.92
CA VAL A 358 1.96 20.14 -3.54
C VAL A 358 2.77 18.84 -3.41
N LEU A 359 2.16 17.78 -2.85
CA LEU A 359 2.82 16.47 -2.72
C LEU A 359 3.09 15.77 -4.06
N GLN A 360 2.40 16.13 -5.14
CA GLN A 360 2.68 15.61 -6.50
C GLN A 360 4.09 15.99 -7.00
N ALA A 361 4.81 16.90 -6.34
CA ALA A 361 6.23 17.11 -6.62
C ALA A 361 7.07 15.82 -6.44
N ILE A 362 6.68 14.94 -5.51
CA ILE A 362 7.41 13.68 -5.22
C ILE A 362 7.37 12.71 -6.43
N PRO A 363 6.20 12.29 -6.97
CA PRO A 363 6.15 11.46 -8.17
C PRO A 363 6.83 12.10 -9.38
N VAL A 364 6.75 13.42 -9.52
CA VAL A 364 7.42 14.14 -10.62
C VAL A 364 8.94 14.01 -10.51
N ILE A 365 9.52 14.29 -9.34
CA ILE A 365 10.97 14.15 -9.09
C ILE A 365 11.40 12.70 -9.33
N PHE A 366 10.61 11.74 -8.87
CA PHE A 366 10.87 10.33 -9.09
C PHE A 366 10.90 9.96 -10.58
N LEU A 367 9.90 10.35 -11.37
CA LEU A 367 9.85 10.05 -12.80
C LEU A 367 10.95 10.76 -13.59
N VAL A 368 11.32 11.98 -13.21
CA VAL A 368 12.47 12.68 -13.79
C VAL A 368 13.75 11.90 -13.52
N ALA A 369 13.97 11.45 -12.27
CA ALA A 369 15.13 10.64 -11.93
C ALA A 369 15.16 9.31 -12.71
N VAL A 370 14.02 8.61 -12.80
CA VAL A 370 13.91 7.36 -13.55
C VAL A 370 14.18 7.58 -15.04
N GLY A 371 13.55 8.57 -15.68
CA GLY A 371 13.76 8.82 -17.11
C GLY A 371 15.20 9.20 -17.45
N LEU A 372 15.86 9.99 -16.59
CA LEU A 372 17.29 10.33 -16.75
C LEU A 372 18.19 9.10 -16.60
N LEU A 373 17.92 8.22 -15.62
CA LEU A 373 18.68 6.99 -15.41
C LEU A 373 18.44 5.95 -16.51
N SER A 374 17.24 5.95 -17.09
CA SER A 374 16.85 5.07 -18.19
C SER A 374 17.40 5.51 -19.55
N GLY A 375 17.97 6.72 -19.66
CA GLY A 375 18.56 7.22 -20.90
C GLY A 375 17.56 7.78 -21.91
N ASP A 376 16.29 7.98 -21.53
CA ASP A 376 15.23 8.56 -22.37
C ASP A 376 14.70 9.86 -21.74
N PRO A 377 15.43 10.98 -21.88
CA PRO A 377 14.99 12.26 -21.34
C PRO A 377 13.84 12.89 -22.14
N GLU A 378 13.64 12.49 -23.39
CA GLU A 378 12.64 13.09 -24.29
C GLU A 378 11.21 12.66 -23.91
N SER A 379 11.04 11.43 -23.41
CA SER A 379 9.73 10.94 -22.97
C SER A 379 9.33 11.38 -21.54
N ILE A 380 10.22 12.03 -20.78
CA ILE A 380 9.93 12.47 -19.40
C ILE A 380 8.68 13.36 -19.32
N PRO A 381 8.50 14.41 -20.15
CA PRO A 381 7.32 15.25 -20.08
C PRO A 381 6.02 14.47 -20.35
N ASN A 382 6.06 13.53 -21.30
CA ASN A 382 4.93 12.67 -21.66
C ASN A 382 4.54 11.77 -20.47
N ALA A 383 5.53 11.13 -19.85
CA ALA A 383 5.35 10.27 -18.68
C ALA A 383 4.81 11.04 -17.47
N VAL A 384 5.33 12.24 -17.20
CA VAL A 384 4.86 13.10 -16.11
C VAL A 384 3.40 13.51 -16.32
N VAL A 385 3.02 13.92 -17.53
CA VAL A 385 1.64 14.28 -17.84
C VAL A 385 0.69 13.10 -17.64
N LEU A 386 1.08 11.89 -18.08
CA LEU A 386 0.30 10.68 -17.87
C LEU A 386 0.11 10.38 -16.37
N CYS A 387 1.21 10.39 -15.61
CA CYS A 387 1.21 10.13 -14.17
C CYS A 387 0.29 11.11 -13.42
N LEU A 388 0.44 12.41 -13.67
CA LEU A 388 -0.37 13.43 -12.99
C LEU A 388 -1.85 13.32 -13.37
N SER A 389 -2.16 13.08 -14.65
CA SER A 389 -3.55 12.94 -15.11
C SER A 389 -4.25 11.76 -14.43
N ILE A 390 -3.57 10.61 -14.30
CA ILE A 390 -4.09 9.43 -13.59
C ILE A 390 -4.25 9.73 -12.10
N SER A 391 -3.21 10.30 -11.47
CA SER A 391 -3.20 10.64 -10.04
C SER A 391 -4.36 11.56 -9.64
N PHE A 392 -4.60 12.63 -10.41
CA PHE A 392 -5.72 13.56 -10.17
C PHE A 392 -7.09 12.99 -10.52
N PHE A 393 -7.18 12.12 -11.52
CA PHE A 393 -8.43 11.42 -11.85
C PHE A 393 -8.86 10.47 -10.74
N GLU A 394 -7.93 9.66 -10.24
CA GLU A 394 -8.19 8.75 -9.13
C GLU A 394 -8.50 9.52 -7.84
N LEU A 395 -7.77 10.60 -7.54
CA LEU A 395 -8.11 11.52 -6.44
C LEU A 395 -9.57 11.97 -6.53
N ALA A 396 -10.01 12.44 -7.71
CA ALA A 396 -11.36 12.95 -7.90
C ALA A 396 -12.43 11.86 -7.68
N LEU A 397 -12.14 10.64 -8.12
CA LEU A 397 -13.00 9.48 -7.88
C LEU A 397 -13.09 9.17 -6.38
N MET A 398 -11.95 9.15 -5.68
CA MET A 398 -11.88 8.94 -4.23
C MET A 398 -12.63 10.02 -3.46
N ILE A 399 -12.49 11.30 -3.83
CA ILE A 399 -13.26 12.40 -3.23
C ILE A 399 -14.76 12.17 -3.43
N ARG A 400 -15.20 11.83 -4.64
CA ARG A 400 -16.63 11.64 -4.93
C ARG A 400 -17.24 10.45 -4.18
N MET A 401 -16.47 9.39 -4.04
CA MET A 401 -16.93 8.12 -3.47
C MET A 401 -16.80 8.09 -1.95
N CYS A 402 -15.68 8.58 -1.42
CA CYS A 402 -15.26 8.37 -0.04
C CYS A 402 -15.10 9.66 0.79
N GLY A 403 -15.00 10.83 0.16
CA GLY A 403 -14.82 12.10 0.88
C GLY A 403 -13.55 12.09 1.71
N LEU A 404 -13.65 12.46 2.99
CA LEU A 404 -12.53 12.46 3.95
C LEU A 404 -12.22 11.09 4.56
N GLN A 405 -12.91 10.01 4.16
CA GLN A 405 -12.69 8.67 4.71
C GLN A 405 -12.36 7.61 3.64
N PRO A 406 -11.40 7.86 2.72
CA PRO A 406 -10.97 6.88 1.73
C PRO A 406 -10.41 5.60 2.35
N GLY A 407 -9.64 5.70 3.43
CA GLY A 407 -9.08 4.54 4.12
C GLY A 407 -10.15 3.63 4.72
N ALA A 408 -11.31 4.18 5.05
CA ALA A 408 -12.45 3.40 5.49
C ALA A 408 -13.23 2.84 4.28
N MET A 409 -13.73 3.74 3.42
CA MET A 409 -14.71 3.41 2.41
C MET A 409 -14.18 2.51 1.28
N ILE A 410 -12.87 2.45 1.03
CA ILE A 410 -12.32 1.63 -0.06
C ILE A 410 -12.51 0.12 0.17
N TYR A 411 -12.68 -0.33 1.41
CA TYR A 411 -12.98 -1.73 1.74
C TYR A 411 -14.46 -2.08 1.59
N ASN A 412 -15.31 -1.10 1.31
CA ASN A 412 -16.68 -1.36 0.91
C ASN A 412 -16.68 -1.95 -0.51
N VAL A 413 -17.15 -3.20 -0.65
CA VAL A 413 -17.18 -3.93 -1.93
C VAL A 413 -17.81 -3.11 -3.06
N LYS A 414 -18.89 -2.36 -2.80
CA LYS A 414 -19.54 -1.54 -3.84
C LYS A 414 -18.63 -0.40 -4.30
N VAL A 415 -17.95 0.25 -3.36
CA VAL A 415 -16.99 1.33 -3.64
C VAL A 415 -15.80 0.76 -4.40
N PHE A 416 -15.21 -0.33 -3.90
CA PHE A 416 -14.07 -0.97 -4.54
C PHE A 416 -14.36 -1.44 -5.97
N LEU A 417 -15.50 -2.11 -6.18
CA LEU A 417 -15.90 -2.60 -7.49
C LEU A 417 -16.13 -1.45 -8.47
N THR A 418 -16.83 -0.40 -8.03
CA THR A 418 -17.05 0.80 -8.86
C THR A 418 -15.73 1.50 -9.17
N TYR A 419 -14.82 1.55 -8.21
CA TYR A 419 -13.47 2.10 -8.40
C TYR A 419 -12.74 1.35 -9.51
N ILE A 420 -12.60 0.03 -9.40
CA ILE A 420 -11.92 -0.81 -10.40
C ILE A 420 -12.58 -0.72 -11.78
N LEU A 421 -13.90 -0.78 -11.84
CA LEU A 421 -14.64 -0.74 -13.11
C LEU A 421 -14.52 0.60 -13.83
N VAL A 422 -14.27 1.69 -13.10
CA VAL A 422 -14.05 3.02 -13.69
C VAL A 422 -12.58 3.23 -14.05
N THR A 423 -11.65 2.91 -13.14
CA THR A 423 -10.21 3.17 -13.36
C THR A 423 -9.58 2.18 -14.33
N GLY A 424 -9.94 0.90 -14.26
CA GLY A 424 -9.37 -0.17 -15.07
C GLY A 424 -9.42 0.12 -16.58
N PRO A 425 -10.60 0.35 -17.18
CA PRO A 425 -10.71 0.66 -18.61
C PRO A 425 -9.95 1.93 -19.00
N VAL A 426 -9.99 2.97 -18.16
CA VAL A 426 -9.28 4.23 -18.42
C VAL A 426 -7.77 4.00 -18.48
N ILE A 427 -7.22 3.29 -17.51
CA ILE A 427 -5.79 2.96 -17.45
C ILE A 427 -5.39 2.10 -18.64
N LEU A 428 -6.18 1.06 -18.96
CA LEU A 428 -5.89 0.17 -20.09
C LEU A 428 -5.87 0.91 -21.43
N VAL A 429 -6.83 1.81 -21.66
CA VAL A 429 -6.88 2.63 -22.88
C VAL A 429 -5.68 3.57 -22.96
N LEU A 430 -5.35 4.27 -21.87
CA LEU A 430 -4.22 5.20 -21.86
C LEU A 430 -2.88 4.48 -22.03
N LEU A 431 -2.69 3.35 -21.36
CA LEU A 431 -1.49 2.53 -21.50
C LEU A 431 -1.36 2.01 -22.95
N GLY A 432 -2.46 1.50 -23.52
CA GLY A 432 -2.50 1.05 -24.92
C GLY A 432 -2.17 2.17 -25.91
N LEU A 433 -2.67 3.39 -25.68
CA LEU A 433 -2.33 4.57 -26.49
C LEU A 433 -0.83 4.90 -26.41
N THR A 434 -0.24 4.84 -25.21
CA THR A 434 1.20 5.11 -25.05
C THR A 434 2.08 4.09 -25.75
N PHE A 435 1.62 2.84 -25.89
CA PHE A 435 2.34 1.80 -26.63
C PHE A 435 2.30 2.01 -28.15
N VAL A 436 1.30 2.74 -28.67
CA VAL A 436 1.23 3.13 -30.08
C VAL A 436 2.13 4.33 -30.36
N SER A 437 2.09 5.35 -29.49
CA SER A 437 2.95 6.52 -29.57
C SER A 437 3.09 7.21 -28.22
N THR A 438 4.32 7.55 -27.87
CA THR A 438 4.65 8.24 -26.60
C THR A 438 3.94 9.59 -26.47
N TYR A 439 3.72 10.30 -27.58
CA TYR A 439 3.00 11.58 -27.60
C TYR A 439 1.50 11.44 -27.25
N LEU A 440 0.91 10.26 -27.44
CA LEU A 440 -0.49 10.03 -27.07
C LEU A 440 -0.68 10.05 -25.54
N ALA A 441 0.39 10.03 -24.75
CA ALA A 441 0.33 10.30 -23.31
C ALA A 441 -0.33 11.66 -23.01
N TYR A 442 -0.17 12.68 -23.87
CA TYR A 442 -0.86 13.97 -23.70
C TYR A 442 -2.38 13.88 -23.78
N PHE A 443 -2.92 12.83 -24.42
CA PHE A 443 -4.37 12.59 -24.44
C PHE A 443 -4.92 12.38 -23.02
N SER A 444 -4.10 11.90 -22.08
CA SER A 444 -4.49 11.73 -20.67
C SER A 444 -4.97 13.02 -20.00
N VAL A 445 -4.59 14.19 -20.50
CA VAL A 445 -5.08 15.50 -20.01
C VAL A 445 -6.59 15.60 -20.09
N ILE A 446 -7.25 14.85 -20.99
CA ILE A 446 -8.71 14.80 -21.05
C ILE A 446 -9.35 14.35 -19.72
N LEU A 447 -8.62 13.59 -18.90
CA LEU A 447 -9.07 13.13 -17.58
C LEU A 447 -9.30 14.26 -16.58
N PHE A 448 -8.71 15.45 -16.79
CA PHE A 448 -9.00 16.61 -15.93
C PHE A 448 -10.46 17.07 -16.03
N ILE A 449 -11.14 16.83 -17.16
CA ILE A 449 -12.56 17.17 -17.34
C ILE A 449 -13.46 16.35 -16.40
N PRO A 450 -13.47 14.99 -16.46
CA PRO A 450 -14.24 14.20 -15.53
C PRO A 450 -13.74 14.37 -14.09
N ALA A 451 -12.44 14.54 -13.85
CA ALA A 451 -11.91 14.80 -12.51
C ALA A 451 -12.53 16.06 -11.89
N TRP A 452 -12.58 17.16 -12.63
CA TRP A 452 -13.19 18.41 -12.17
C TRP A 452 -14.69 18.25 -11.85
N LEU A 453 -15.43 17.55 -12.71
CA LEU A 453 -16.86 17.26 -12.50
C LEU A 453 -17.07 16.39 -11.25
N LEU A 454 -16.25 15.36 -11.06
CA LEU A 454 -16.30 14.46 -9.90
C LEU A 454 -16.00 15.20 -8.60
N ILE A 455 -14.99 16.08 -8.57
CA ILE A 455 -14.66 16.91 -7.40
C ILE A 455 -15.83 17.84 -7.06
N LYS A 456 -16.38 18.55 -8.06
CA LYS A 456 -17.52 19.46 -7.84
C LYS A 456 -18.76 18.72 -7.34
N SER A 457 -19.03 17.53 -7.89
CA SER A 457 -20.12 16.66 -7.42
C SER A 457 -19.84 16.13 -6.00
N GLY A 458 -18.59 15.82 -5.70
CA GLY A 458 -18.13 15.41 -4.37
C GLY A 458 -18.38 16.49 -3.33
N PHE A 459 -17.98 17.73 -3.59
CA PHE A 459 -18.23 18.87 -2.68
C PHE A 459 -19.71 18.99 -2.32
N ARG A 460 -20.60 18.98 -3.32
CA ARG A 460 -22.05 19.05 -3.08
C ARG A 460 -22.56 17.89 -2.24
N LYS A 461 -22.11 16.66 -2.54
CA LYS A 461 -22.52 15.46 -1.81
C LYS A 461 -22.11 15.52 -0.34
N TRP A 462 -20.84 15.85 -0.06
CA TRP A 462 -20.33 15.80 1.32
C TRP A 462 -20.73 17.01 2.16
N ASP A 463 -21.03 18.17 1.55
CA ASP A 463 -21.63 19.31 2.26
C ASP A 463 -23.09 19.06 2.67
N SER A 464 -23.82 18.25 1.90
CA SER A 464 -25.25 17.95 2.16
C SER A 464 -25.49 16.80 3.15
N ALA A 465 -24.44 16.07 3.53
CA ALA A 465 -24.58 14.93 4.41
C ALA A 465 -24.57 15.38 5.87
N ASP A 466 -25.61 15.02 6.62
CA ASP A 466 -25.62 15.19 8.07
C ASP A 466 -24.72 14.11 8.70
N TYR A 467 -23.55 14.50 9.18
CA TYR A 467 -22.72 13.61 9.97
C TYR A 467 -23.22 13.69 11.41
N ALA A 468 -23.84 12.61 11.88
CA ALA A 468 -24.06 12.43 13.30
C ALA A 468 -22.69 12.45 13.98
N GLY A 469 -22.43 13.51 14.77
CA GLY A 469 -21.27 13.57 15.63
C GLY A 469 -21.30 12.37 16.57
N PHE A 470 -20.22 11.61 16.62
CA PHE A 470 -19.94 10.73 17.75
C PHE A 470 -19.41 11.56 18.91
#